data_AF-A0A928JX97-F1
#
_entry.id   AF-A0A928JX97-F1
#
_cell.length_a   1.000
_cell.length_b   1.000
_cell.length_c   1.000
_cell.angle_alpha   90.00
_cell.angle_beta   90.00
_cell.angle_gamma   90.00
#
_symmetry.space_group_name_H-M   'P 1'
#
loop_
_entity.id
_entity.type
_entity.pdbx_description
1 polymer ?
#
loop_
_entity_poly.entity_id
_entity_poly.type
_entity_poly.pdbx_seq_one_letter_code
_entity_poly.pdbx_strand_id
1 'polypeptide(L)'
;MSKLSDTAKNISLRKVLAAVIAIVLVITVYTSTAFADSGKRYDVTVIDAGETLTVSTNLSQPLEILSNAGITVNSDDKVDVSAFTEGEGGEIVINRLNTVSIDFEGNIQAYEVYSTTVGDALNEIGVQLGEKDEVSYSSDAKVENGMVIKIKAALSVSLEADGKKAKYAITEGTVADLIKLAGVELAAADYTEPALDKKLKADMKVKVFRVEYKKETRTEKIKFKTETKKDKKLSESKREVLTKGKNGSKDVTYNVRYVNGKEESKEKLSEVVTKEAVTEVVKVGTKKDAVKSNGVTSKGGFTVGQKISGRYTHYCACSTCNGSGSGVTSSGRRIRNGMSNPYYIACNWLPLGSVIKVKGHNYTVVDRGGSGLSRTGRIDIFTPEGHSACYRYGTGSCEIEIVRLGW
;
A
#
# COMPACT_ATOMS: atom_id res chain seq x y z
N MET A 1 52.72 -51.06 -4.98
CA MET A 1 53.31 -51.82 -3.85
C MET A 1 52.31 -51.82 -2.69
N SER A 2 52.18 -52.96 -2.00
CA SER A 2 51.37 -53.29 -0.77
C SER A 2 49.90 -52.82 -0.74
N LYS A 3 48.84 -53.61 -0.96
CA LYS A 3 48.30 -54.84 -0.31
C LYS A 3 47.91 -54.72 1.19
N LEU A 4 46.59 -54.97 1.42
CA LEU A 4 45.88 -55.55 2.60
C LEU A 4 45.70 -54.63 3.83
N SER A 5 44.62 -54.64 4.63
CA SER A 5 43.23 -55.18 4.71
C SER A 5 42.50 -54.25 5.74
N ASP A 6 41.18 -54.05 5.86
CA ASP A 6 40.04 -54.96 6.06
C ASP A 6 38.73 -54.17 5.81
N THR A 7 37.75 -54.66 5.02
CA THR A 7 36.61 -55.54 5.40
C THR A 7 35.65 -54.84 6.39
N ALA A 8 34.55 -54.19 5.98
CA ALA A 8 33.19 -54.71 5.73
C ALA A 8 32.25 -53.46 5.76
N LYS A 9 31.13 -53.26 5.03
CA LYS A 9 30.22 -54.07 4.22
C LYS A 9 29.57 -53.10 3.20
N ASN A 10 29.68 -53.42 1.92
CA ASN A 10 28.72 -52.99 0.90
C ASN A 10 27.39 -53.73 1.11
N ILE A 11 26.27 -53.12 0.73
CA ILE A 11 25.33 -53.69 -0.24
C ILE A 11 24.37 -52.57 -0.69
N SER A 12 24.49 -52.24 -1.97
CA SER A 12 23.54 -51.48 -2.77
C SER A 12 22.30 -52.32 -3.09
N LEU A 13 21.11 -51.72 -3.15
CA LEU A 13 20.01 -52.31 -3.91
C LEU A 13 19.33 -51.25 -4.79
N ARG A 14 19.62 -51.32 -6.10
CA ARG A 14 18.77 -50.79 -7.15
C ARG A 14 17.94 -51.93 -7.72
N LYS A 15 16.63 -51.66 -7.87
CA LYS A 15 15.59 -52.33 -8.69
C LYS A 15 15.13 -53.73 -8.24
N VAL A 16 13.89 -53.80 -7.74
CA VAL A 16 12.95 -54.88 -8.05
C VAL A 16 11.55 -54.28 -8.27
N LEU A 17 10.99 -54.57 -9.43
CA LEU A 17 9.57 -54.46 -9.78
C LEU A 17 8.88 -55.72 -9.23
N ALA A 18 7.82 -55.59 -8.41
CA ALA A 18 6.91 -56.67 -8.04
C ALA A 18 5.57 -56.03 -7.61
N ALA A 19 4.48 -56.17 -8.38
CA ALA A 19 3.58 -57.32 -8.42
C ALA A 19 2.79 -57.51 -7.11
N VAL A 20 1.47 -57.38 -7.22
CA VAL A 20 0.41 -57.66 -6.24
C VAL A 20 0.71 -58.91 -5.42
N ILE A 21 0.71 -58.79 -4.08
CA ILE A 21 0.35 -59.90 -3.18
C ILE A 21 -0.39 -59.31 -1.97
N ALA A 22 -1.71 -59.43 -1.98
CA ALA A 22 -2.50 -59.45 -0.75
C ALA A 22 -2.09 -60.72 0.01
N ILE A 23 -1.26 -60.55 1.05
CA ILE A 23 -0.89 -61.66 1.93
C ILE A 23 -2.03 -61.82 2.93
N VAL A 24 -2.99 -62.69 2.61
CA VAL A 24 -3.80 -63.37 3.61
C VAL A 24 -2.88 -64.43 4.23
N LEU A 25 -2.23 -64.10 5.33
CA LEU A 25 -1.48 -65.07 6.12
C LEU A 25 -2.48 -65.98 6.86
N VAL A 26 -2.92 -67.03 6.18
CA VAL A 26 -3.57 -68.17 6.85
C VAL A 26 -2.47 -68.93 7.61
N ILE A 27 -2.23 -68.57 8.87
CA ILE A 27 -1.46 -69.41 9.78
C ILE A 27 -2.43 -70.46 10.35
N THR A 28 -2.54 -71.59 9.67
CA THR A 28 -3.18 -72.80 10.23
C THR A 28 -2.26 -73.39 11.29
N VAL A 29 -2.38 -72.93 12.54
CA VAL A 29 -1.83 -73.68 13.68
C VAL A 29 -2.76 -74.87 13.92
N TYR A 30 -2.40 -76.04 13.37
CA TYR A 30 -2.91 -77.31 13.86
C TYR A 30 -2.28 -77.58 15.24
N THR A 31 -2.95 -77.24 16.34
CA THR A 31 -2.72 -77.91 17.62
C THR A 31 -3.72 -79.06 17.76
N SER A 32 -3.40 -80.19 17.13
CA SER A 32 -4.09 -81.45 17.38
C SER A 32 -3.66 -82.03 18.73
N THR A 33 -4.36 -81.68 19.80
CA THR A 33 -4.57 -82.65 20.89
C THR A 33 -5.85 -83.39 20.59
N ALA A 34 -5.71 -84.51 19.87
CA ALA A 34 -6.80 -85.41 19.54
C ALA A 34 -7.36 -86.06 20.82
N PHE A 35 -8.40 -85.46 21.39
CA PHE A 35 -9.42 -86.22 22.10
C PHE A 35 -10.50 -86.58 21.08
N ALA A 36 -10.85 -87.86 21.00
CA ALA A 36 -11.91 -88.36 20.13
C ALA A 36 -13.25 -87.81 20.62
N ASP A 37 -13.61 -86.63 20.15
CA ASP A 37 -14.90 -85.99 20.40
C ASP A 37 -15.87 -86.41 19.29
N SER A 38 -16.94 -87.11 19.68
CA SER A 38 -17.94 -87.69 18.77
C SER A 38 -18.98 -86.68 18.26
N GLY A 39 -18.82 -85.39 18.56
CA GLY A 39 -19.70 -84.32 18.09
C GLY A 39 -19.41 -83.89 16.64
N LYS A 40 -20.46 -83.50 15.90
CA LYS A 40 -20.32 -82.87 14.57
C LYS A 40 -19.59 -81.53 14.73
N ARG A 41 -18.37 -81.42 14.18
CA ARG A 41 -17.59 -80.18 14.15
C ARG A 41 -18.00 -79.29 12.98
N TYR A 42 -17.77 -78.00 13.12
CA TYR A 42 -17.95 -76.98 12.10
C TYR A 42 -16.88 -75.90 12.24
N ASP A 43 -16.69 -75.11 11.18
CA ASP A 43 -15.65 -74.09 11.14
C ASP A 43 -16.25 -72.70 11.37
N VAL A 44 -15.57 -71.92 12.20
CA VAL A 44 -15.92 -70.54 12.52
C VAL A 44 -14.76 -69.64 12.14
N THR A 45 -15.05 -68.58 11.40
CA THR A 45 -14.07 -67.55 11.04
C THR A 45 -14.07 -66.48 12.13
N VAL A 46 -12.98 -66.39 12.87
CA VAL A 46 -12.75 -65.32 13.86
C VAL A 46 -11.98 -64.20 13.20
N ILE A 47 -12.46 -62.97 13.32
CA ILE A 47 -11.78 -61.77 12.84
C ILE A 47 -11.39 -60.94 14.06
N ASP A 48 -10.09 -60.83 14.36
CA ASP A 48 -9.55 -60.08 15.50
C ASP A 48 -8.61 -58.98 15.01
N ALA A 49 -8.95 -57.72 15.29
CA ALA A 49 -8.18 -56.55 14.83
C ALA A 49 -7.88 -56.57 13.31
N GLY A 50 -8.81 -57.11 12.51
CA GLY A 50 -8.70 -57.26 11.06
C GLY A 50 -7.87 -58.47 10.60
N GLU A 51 -7.37 -59.30 11.50
CA GLU A 51 -6.72 -60.56 11.19
C GLU A 51 -7.71 -61.71 11.29
N THR A 52 -7.64 -62.66 10.35
CA THR A 52 -8.59 -63.76 10.25
C THR A 52 -7.98 -65.07 10.71
N LEU A 53 -8.68 -65.77 11.61
CA LEU A 53 -8.36 -67.10 12.10
C LEU A 53 -9.56 -68.03 11.90
N THR A 54 -9.36 -69.17 11.24
CA THR A 54 -10.40 -70.21 11.18
C THR A 54 -10.25 -71.17 12.34
N VAL A 55 -11.29 -71.31 13.14
CA VAL A 55 -11.37 -72.20 14.31
C VAL A 55 -12.37 -73.31 14.02
N SER A 56 -11.90 -74.55 13.96
CA SER A 56 -12.78 -75.72 13.89
C SER A 56 -13.24 -76.10 15.28
N THR A 57 -14.54 -76.17 15.54
CA THR A 57 -15.11 -76.34 16.89
C THR A 57 -16.41 -77.17 16.87
N ASN A 58 -16.86 -77.61 18.04
CA ASN A 58 -18.20 -78.16 18.31
C ASN A 58 -18.91 -77.43 19.46
N LEU A 59 -18.34 -76.32 19.95
CA LEU A 59 -18.88 -75.49 21.03
C LEU A 59 -19.94 -74.54 20.49
N SER A 60 -21.01 -74.30 21.24
CA SER A 60 -22.13 -73.46 20.83
C SER A 60 -22.00 -71.98 21.23
N GLN A 61 -21.20 -71.67 22.25
CA GLN A 61 -21.08 -70.31 22.79
C GLN A 61 -19.87 -69.58 22.16
N PRO A 62 -20.07 -68.42 21.51
CA PRO A 62 -18.99 -67.65 20.88
C PRO A 62 -17.80 -67.36 21.79
N LEU A 63 -18.01 -66.93 23.03
CA LEU A 63 -16.91 -66.61 23.95
C LEU A 63 -16.12 -67.86 24.38
N GLU A 64 -16.75 -69.03 24.46
CA GLU A 64 -16.05 -70.30 24.73
C GLU A 64 -15.21 -70.72 23.53
N ILE A 65 -15.72 -70.53 22.30
CA ILE A 65 -14.96 -70.77 21.06
C ILE A 65 -13.70 -69.89 21.02
N LEU A 66 -13.83 -68.59 21.33
CA LEU A 66 -12.71 -67.65 21.37
C LEU A 66 -11.67 -68.05 22.44
N SER A 67 -12.13 -68.34 23.66
CA SER A 67 -11.25 -68.77 24.77
C SER A 67 -10.52 -70.08 24.44
N ASN A 68 -11.20 -71.05 23.81
CA ASN A 68 -10.58 -72.31 23.37
C ASN A 68 -9.54 -72.09 22.26
N ALA A 69 -9.76 -71.09 21.39
CA ALA A 69 -8.80 -70.64 20.39
C ALA A 69 -7.62 -69.83 20.99
N GLY A 70 -7.58 -69.65 22.32
CA GLY A 70 -6.55 -68.87 23.02
C GLY A 70 -6.73 -67.37 22.92
N ILE A 71 -7.88 -66.90 22.45
CA ILE A 71 -8.20 -65.49 22.28
C ILE A 71 -8.90 -64.99 23.55
N THR A 72 -8.22 -64.10 24.27
CA THR A 72 -8.81 -63.41 25.42
C THR A 72 -9.51 -62.14 24.93
N VAL A 73 -10.77 -61.95 25.30
CA VAL A 73 -11.57 -60.75 25.01
C VAL A 73 -11.63 -59.90 26.28
N ASN A 74 -11.25 -58.62 26.19
CA ASN A 74 -11.33 -57.71 27.34
C ASN A 74 -12.78 -57.25 27.57
N SER A 75 -13.07 -56.72 28.76
CA SER A 75 -14.42 -56.23 29.11
C SER A 75 -14.94 -55.13 28.19
N ASP A 76 -14.03 -54.34 27.63
CA ASP A 76 -14.36 -53.18 26.80
C ASP A 76 -14.26 -53.49 25.30
N ASP A 77 -13.82 -54.69 24.92
CA ASP A 77 -13.86 -55.14 23.54
C ASP A 77 -15.31 -55.47 23.15
N LYS A 78 -15.66 -55.23 21.88
CA LYS A 78 -16.98 -55.59 21.35
C LYS A 78 -16.87 -56.85 20.50
N VAL A 79 -17.75 -57.82 20.75
CA VAL A 79 -17.83 -59.06 19.97
C VAL A 79 -19.13 -59.06 19.18
N ASP A 80 -19.03 -59.04 17.85
CA ASP A 80 -20.15 -59.20 16.94
C ASP A 80 -20.27 -60.68 16.53
N VAL A 81 -21.43 -61.24 16.82
CA VAL A 81 -21.80 -62.65 16.55
C VAL A 81 -23.04 -62.74 15.66
N SER A 82 -23.44 -61.63 15.03
CA SER A 82 -24.65 -61.59 14.18
C SER A 82 -24.57 -62.52 12.97
N ALA A 83 -23.36 -62.84 12.51
CA ALA A 83 -23.07 -63.75 11.41
C ALA A 83 -22.66 -65.15 11.88
N PHE A 84 -22.81 -65.48 13.17
CA PHE A 84 -22.51 -66.79 13.72
C PHE A 84 -23.79 -67.59 13.95
N THR A 85 -23.79 -68.85 13.50
CA THR A 85 -24.85 -69.82 13.72
C THR A 85 -24.28 -71.10 14.30
N GLU A 86 -24.78 -71.50 15.48
CA GLU A 86 -24.41 -72.76 16.13
C GLU A 86 -24.60 -73.96 15.19
N GLY A 87 -23.61 -74.86 15.15
CA GLY A 87 -23.66 -76.08 14.34
C GLY A 87 -23.44 -75.89 12.83
N GLU A 88 -23.48 -74.64 12.34
CA GLU A 88 -23.32 -74.27 10.93
C GLU A 88 -22.04 -73.46 10.67
N GLY A 89 -21.55 -72.70 11.65
CA GLY A 89 -20.36 -71.87 11.54
C GLY A 89 -20.69 -70.40 11.33
N GLY A 90 -19.87 -69.71 10.53
CA GLY A 90 -20.03 -68.28 10.26
C GLY A 90 -18.91 -67.44 10.86
N GLU A 91 -19.18 -66.17 11.14
CA GLU A 91 -18.19 -65.19 11.57
C GLU A 91 -18.39 -64.71 13.00
N ILE A 92 -17.29 -64.61 13.75
CA ILE A 92 -17.21 -63.91 15.03
C ILE A 92 -16.19 -62.78 14.87
N VAL A 93 -16.63 -61.53 15.00
CA VAL A 93 -15.77 -60.35 14.84
C VAL A 93 -15.48 -59.73 16.19
N ILE A 94 -14.21 -59.56 16.51
CA ILE A 94 -13.73 -58.90 17.73
C ILE A 94 -13.21 -57.51 17.35
N ASN A 95 -13.95 -56.50 17.80
CA ASN A 95 -13.56 -55.11 17.69
C ASN A 95 -12.82 -54.74 18.98
N ARG A 96 -11.49 -54.72 18.89
CA ARG A 96 -10.60 -54.37 20.00
C ARG A 96 -10.70 -52.89 20.33
N LEU A 97 -10.88 -52.55 21.60
CA LEU A 97 -10.82 -51.16 22.04
C LEU A 97 -9.36 -50.70 22.08
N ASN A 98 -9.03 -49.71 21.27
CA ASN A 98 -7.71 -49.09 21.25
C ASN A 98 -7.79 -47.64 21.70
N THR A 99 -6.84 -47.20 22.52
CA THR A 99 -6.63 -45.78 22.82
C THR A 99 -5.63 -45.20 21.83
N VAL A 100 -6.05 -44.22 21.03
CA VAL A 100 -5.20 -43.49 20.08
C VAL A 100 -5.10 -42.04 20.54
N SER A 101 -3.92 -41.45 20.46
CA SER A 101 -3.71 -40.03 20.78
C SER A 101 -3.49 -39.23 19.51
N ILE A 102 -4.23 -38.14 19.34
CA ILE A 102 -4.04 -37.20 18.24
C ILE A 102 -3.21 -36.01 18.76
N ASP A 103 -2.08 -35.75 18.10
CA ASP A 103 -1.17 -34.63 18.39
C ASP A 103 -1.31 -33.55 17.30
N PHE A 104 -2.01 -32.46 17.63
CA PHE A 104 -2.09 -31.26 16.80
C PHE A 104 -1.09 -30.21 17.28
N GLU A 105 0.07 -30.18 16.64
CA GLU A 105 1.16 -29.21 16.92
C GLU A 105 1.52 -29.10 18.42
N GLY A 106 1.53 -30.22 19.15
CA GLY A 106 1.84 -30.31 20.58
C GLY A 106 0.62 -30.37 21.50
N ASN A 107 -0.60 -30.21 20.96
CA ASN A 107 -1.83 -30.42 21.70
C ASN A 107 -2.28 -31.87 21.54
N ILE A 108 -2.05 -32.68 22.57
CA ILE A 108 -2.33 -34.12 22.54
C ILE A 108 -3.67 -34.41 23.21
N GLN A 109 -4.56 -35.12 22.50
CA GLN A 109 -5.82 -35.61 23.03
C GLN A 109 -6.00 -37.11 22.74
N ALA A 110 -6.38 -37.88 23.76
CA ALA A 110 -6.62 -39.31 23.64
C ALA A 110 -8.09 -39.61 23.30
N TYR A 111 -8.30 -40.64 22.48
CA TYR A 111 -9.59 -41.13 22.04
C TYR A 111 -9.61 -42.65 22.08
N GLU A 112 -10.77 -43.21 22.39
CA GLU A 112 -11.03 -44.64 22.30
C GLU A 112 -11.71 -44.94 20.97
N VAL A 113 -11.16 -45.89 20.22
CA VAL A 113 -11.68 -46.29 18.90
C VAL A 113 -11.75 -47.80 18.77
N TYR A 114 -12.66 -48.28 17.94
CA TYR A 114 -12.76 -49.69 17.55
C TYR A 114 -12.23 -49.95 16.13
N SER A 115 -11.98 -48.90 15.38
CA SER A 115 -11.41 -48.95 14.03
C SER A 115 -10.03 -49.61 13.97
N THR A 116 -9.76 -50.35 12.90
CA THR A 116 -8.52 -51.12 12.70
C THR A 116 -7.44 -50.36 11.92
N THR A 117 -7.81 -49.31 11.17
CA THR A 117 -6.88 -48.48 10.39
C THR A 117 -6.87 -47.03 10.88
N VAL A 118 -5.75 -46.33 10.66
CA VAL A 118 -5.60 -44.91 11.03
C VAL A 118 -6.66 -44.04 10.36
N GLY A 119 -6.96 -44.28 9.08
CA GLY A 119 -7.96 -43.53 8.34
C GLY A 119 -9.36 -43.69 8.93
N ASP A 120 -9.74 -44.93 9.27
CA ASP A 120 -11.03 -45.22 9.89
C ASP A 120 -11.11 -44.65 11.31
N ALA A 121 -10.02 -44.75 12.08
CA ALA A 121 -9.96 -44.17 13.43
C ALA A 121 -10.12 -42.64 13.41
N LEU A 122 -9.45 -41.94 12.47
CA LEU A 122 -9.64 -40.49 12.31
C LEU A 122 -11.08 -40.14 11.93
N ASN A 123 -11.71 -40.95 11.06
CA ASN A 123 -13.13 -40.78 10.70
C ASN A 123 -14.07 -41.03 11.89
N GLU A 124 -13.82 -42.08 12.69
CA GLU A 124 -14.60 -42.42 13.90
C GLU A 124 -14.52 -41.31 14.95
N ILE A 125 -13.34 -40.70 15.13
CA ILE A 125 -13.13 -39.54 16.02
C ILE A 125 -13.78 -38.27 15.45
N GLY A 126 -14.03 -38.21 14.14
CA GLY A 126 -14.55 -37.04 13.45
C GLY A 126 -13.48 -36.03 13.02
N VAL A 127 -12.23 -36.44 12.92
CA VAL A 127 -11.12 -35.62 12.39
C VAL A 127 -11.19 -35.61 10.87
N GLN A 128 -11.41 -34.42 10.29
CA GLN A 128 -11.39 -34.21 8.85
C GLN A 128 -10.04 -33.63 8.41
N LEU A 129 -9.33 -34.35 7.55
CA LEU A 129 -8.05 -33.92 7.01
C LEU A 129 -8.25 -33.07 5.74
N GLY A 130 -7.52 -31.97 5.65
CA GLY A 130 -7.34 -31.23 4.40
C GLY A 130 -6.45 -31.99 3.43
N GLU A 131 -6.61 -31.73 2.13
CA GLU A 131 -5.86 -32.43 1.06
C GLU A 131 -4.33 -32.29 1.17
N LYS A 132 -3.85 -31.25 1.86
CA LYS A 132 -2.42 -30.97 2.06
C LYS A 132 -1.98 -31.13 3.51
N ASP A 133 -2.85 -31.59 4.40
CA ASP A 133 -2.44 -31.86 5.78
C ASP A 133 -1.46 -33.04 5.80
N GLU A 134 -0.47 -32.97 6.68
CA GLU A 134 0.50 -34.04 6.90
C GLU A 134 0.09 -34.87 8.11
N VAL A 135 0.08 -36.19 7.95
CA VAL A 135 -0.21 -37.16 9.02
C VAL A 135 0.98 -38.09 9.19
N SER A 136 1.36 -38.39 10.43
CA SER A 136 2.55 -39.22 10.71
C SER A 136 2.45 -40.68 10.27
N TYR A 137 1.24 -41.16 9.99
CA TYR A 137 0.96 -42.51 9.50
C TYR A 137 0.10 -42.44 8.24
N SER A 138 0.25 -43.44 7.37
CA SER A 138 -0.64 -43.60 6.23
C SER A 138 -2.05 -43.99 6.70
N SER A 139 -3.07 -43.69 5.89
CA SER A 139 -4.47 -43.99 6.23
C SER A 139 -4.77 -45.48 6.38
N ASP A 140 -3.98 -46.35 5.76
CA ASP A 140 -4.08 -47.81 5.80
C ASP A 140 -3.22 -48.46 6.90
N ALA A 141 -2.44 -47.68 7.65
CA ALA A 141 -1.66 -48.21 8.77
C ALA A 141 -2.59 -48.78 9.83
N LYS A 142 -2.24 -49.96 10.38
CA LYS A 142 -2.99 -50.59 11.47
C LYS A 142 -2.93 -49.73 12.75
N VAL A 143 -4.04 -49.65 13.47
CA VAL A 143 -4.12 -49.00 14.77
C VAL A 143 -3.55 -49.92 15.84
N GLU A 144 -2.68 -49.38 16.68
CA GLU A 144 -2.16 -50.05 17.87
C GLU A 144 -2.57 -49.27 19.13
N ASN A 145 -2.81 -49.98 20.23
CA ASN A 145 -3.15 -49.35 21.50
C ASN A 145 -1.99 -48.46 22.00
N GLY A 146 -2.29 -47.21 22.33
CA GLY A 146 -1.33 -46.19 22.73
C GLY A 146 -0.66 -45.43 21.57
N MET A 147 -1.05 -45.69 20.32
CA MET A 147 -0.49 -45.03 19.14
C MET A 147 -0.72 -43.51 19.17
N VAL A 148 0.30 -42.73 18.79
CA VAL A 148 0.24 -41.26 18.74
C VAL A 148 0.31 -40.78 17.30
N ILE A 149 -0.83 -40.38 16.73
CA ILE A 149 -0.97 -39.87 15.37
C ILE A 149 -0.73 -38.35 15.39
N LYS A 150 0.34 -37.89 14.73
CA LYS A 150 0.64 -36.46 14.62
C LYS A 150 0.01 -35.91 13.37
N ILE A 151 -0.67 -34.78 13.50
CA ILE A 151 -1.31 -34.08 12.39
C ILE A 151 -0.77 -32.65 12.33
N LYS A 152 -0.25 -32.29 11.16
CA LYS A 152 0.20 -30.92 10.85
C LYS A 152 -0.71 -30.36 9.76
N ALA A 153 -1.59 -29.44 10.16
CA ALA A 153 -2.53 -28.80 9.26
C ALA A 153 -1.80 -27.89 8.26
N ALA A 154 -2.23 -27.90 7.01
CA ALA A 154 -1.72 -27.00 6.00
C ALA A 154 -2.18 -25.55 6.28
N LEU A 155 -1.27 -24.61 6.09
CA LEU A 155 -1.56 -23.19 6.16
C LEU A 155 -2.37 -22.78 4.93
N SER A 156 -3.54 -22.18 5.15
CA SER A 156 -4.30 -21.52 4.10
C SER A 156 -3.74 -20.11 3.87
N VAL A 157 -3.22 -19.82 2.68
CA VAL A 157 -2.65 -18.51 2.32
C VAL A 157 -3.28 -17.97 1.05
N SER A 158 -3.50 -16.66 0.96
CA SER A 158 -4.05 -16.03 -0.24
C SER A 158 -2.97 -15.30 -1.02
N LEU A 159 -2.92 -15.51 -2.33
CA LEU A 159 -2.03 -14.82 -3.25
C LEU A 159 -2.85 -13.94 -4.21
N GLU A 160 -2.45 -12.69 -4.34
CA GLU A 160 -2.92 -11.76 -5.37
C GLU A 160 -1.79 -11.46 -6.34
N ALA A 161 -1.95 -11.87 -7.60
CA ALA A 161 -0.98 -11.61 -8.67
C ALA A 161 -1.73 -11.26 -9.95
N ASP A 162 -1.28 -10.21 -10.65
CA ASP A 162 -1.85 -9.78 -11.94
C ASP A 162 -3.38 -9.57 -11.92
N GLY A 163 -3.88 -9.04 -10.78
CA GLY A 163 -5.30 -8.79 -10.55
C GLY A 163 -6.14 -10.04 -10.20
N LYS A 164 -5.54 -11.24 -10.18
CA LYS A 164 -6.20 -12.49 -9.81
C LYS A 164 -5.90 -12.84 -8.35
N LYS A 165 -6.92 -13.32 -7.63
CA LYS A 165 -6.81 -13.79 -6.25
C LYS A 165 -7.09 -15.28 -6.17
N ALA A 166 -6.20 -16.02 -5.51
CA ALA A 166 -6.36 -17.45 -5.27
C ALA A 166 -5.92 -17.80 -3.85
N LYS A 167 -6.44 -18.91 -3.32
CA LYS A 167 -6.01 -19.50 -2.04
C LYS A 167 -5.19 -20.75 -2.32
N TYR A 168 -4.17 -20.97 -1.50
CA TYR A 168 -3.29 -22.12 -1.56
C TYR A 168 -3.16 -22.73 -0.17
N ALA A 169 -3.06 -24.06 -0.12
CA ALA A 169 -2.75 -24.81 1.07
C ALA A 169 -1.28 -25.26 1.01
N ILE A 170 -0.50 -24.97 2.05
CA ILE A 170 0.92 -25.30 2.13
C ILE A 170 1.31 -25.59 3.58
N THR A 171 2.03 -26.68 3.83
CA THR A 171 2.33 -27.15 5.20
C THR A 171 3.37 -26.29 5.89
N GLU A 172 4.39 -25.83 5.15
CA GLU A 172 5.38 -24.88 5.61
C GLU A 172 6.11 -24.22 4.45
N GLY A 173 6.83 -23.13 4.74
CA GLY A 173 7.68 -22.47 3.75
C GLY A 173 7.64 -20.96 3.86
N THR A 174 8.14 -20.32 2.81
CA THR A 174 8.25 -18.88 2.64
C THR A 174 7.34 -18.37 1.55
N VAL A 175 7.23 -17.05 1.42
CA VAL A 175 6.51 -16.43 0.30
C VAL A 175 7.09 -16.90 -1.06
N ALA A 176 8.40 -17.12 -1.17
CA ALA A 176 9.02 -17.67 -2.38
C ALA A 176 8.46 -19.04 -2.75
N ASP A 177 8.26 -19.92 -1.76
CA ASP A 177 7.70 -21.26 -1.98
C ASP A 177 6.25 -21.19 -2.47
N LEU A 178 5.46 -20.26 -1.93
CA LEU A 178 4.09 -19.98 -2.40
C LEU A 178 4.09 -19.50 -3.85
N ILE A 179 4.97 -18.57 -4.22
CA ILE A 179 5.07 -18.06 -5.59
C ILE A 179 5.40 -19.18 -6.58
N LYS A 180 6.33 -20.07 -6.21
CA LYS A 180 6.68 -21.25 -6.99
C LYS A 180 5.52 -22.24 -7.10
N LEU A 181 4.83 -22.52 -6.00
CA LEU A 181 3.64 -23.39 -5.97
C LEU A 181 2.51 -22.84 -6.88
N ALA A 182 2.33 -21.53 -6.87
CA ALA A 182 1.35 -20.84 -7.71
C ALA A 182 1.76 -20.75 -9.20
N GLY A 183 2.98 -21.15 -9.55
CA GLY A 183 3.51 -21.05 -10.91
C GLY A 183 3.67 -19.61 -11.40
N VAL A 184 3.87 -18.65 -10.49
CA VAL A 184 4.04 -17.24 -10.82
C VAL A 184 5.52 -16.95 -11.03
N GLU A 185 5.89 -16.55 -12.24
CA GLU A 185 7.25 -16.08 -12.54
C GLU A 185 7.39 -14.59 -12.22
N LEU A 186 8.47 -14.21 -11.54
CA LEU A 186 8.80 -12.83 -11.19
C LEU A 186 9.93 -12.32 -12.08
N ALA A 187 9.77 -11.13 -12.66
CA ALA A 187 10.88 -10.43 -13.28
C ALA A 187 11.87 -9.94 -12.21
N ALA A 188 13.10 -9.61 -12.61
CA ALA A 188 14.15 -9.20 -11.68
C ALA A 188 13.82 -7.98 -10.80
N ALA A 189 12.93 -7.10 -11.28
CA ALA A 189 12.49 -5.92 -10.54
C ALA A 189 11.18 -6.12 -9.78
N ASP A 190 10.45 -7.21 -10.05
CA ASP A 190 9.21 -7.53 -9.36
C ASP A 190 9.48 -7.90 -7.91
N TYR A 191 8.49 -7.69 -7.05
CA TYR A 191 8.61 -8.05 -5.64
C TYR A 191 7.25 -8.46 -5.06
N THR A 192 7.30 -9.05 -3.88
CA THR A 192 6.12 -9.45 -3.14
C THR A 192 5.99 -8.66 -1.85
N GLU A 193 4.76 -8.46 -1.40
CA GLU A 193 4.47 -8.08 -0.03
C GLU A 193 3.57 -9.12 0.63
N PRO A 194 4.01 -9.75 1.74
CA PRO A 194 5.34 -9.65 2.36
C PRO A 194 6.48 -10.17 1.47
N ALA A 195 7.73 -9.86 1.85
CA ALA A 195 8.93 -10.22 1.10
C ALA A 195 9.09 -11.74 0.91
N LEU A 196 9.82 -12.13 -0.15
CA LEU A 196 9.99 -13.52 -0.58
C LEU A 196 10.52 -14.47 0.52
N ASP A 197 11.40 -13.98 1.38
CA ASP A 197 12.03 -14.73 2.47
C ASP A 197 11.14 -14.86 3.72
N LYS A 198 10.00 -14.17 3.74
CA LYS A 198 9.10 -14.18 4.89
C LYS A 198 8.47 -15.56 5.04
N LYS A 199 8.60 -16.16 6.22
CA LYS A 199 7.88 -17.39 6.59
C LYS A 199 6.37 -17.18 6.52
N LEU A 200 5.68 -18.14 5.91
CA LEU A 200 4.23 -18.15 5.80
C LEU A 200 3.56 -18.40 7.16
N LYS A 201 2.33 -17.91 7.27
CA LYS A 201 1.44 -18.10 8.42
C LYS A 201 0.02 -18.36 7.92
N ALA A 202 -0.82 -18.96 8.75
CA ALA A 202 -2.23 -19.13 8.44
C ALA A 202 -2.90 -17.78 8.11
N ASP A 203 -3.78 -17.81 7.12
CA ASP A 203 -4.53 -16.67 6.57
C ASP A 203 -3.69 -15.49 6.05
N MET A 204 -2.39 -15.72 5.83
CA MET A 204 -1.49 -14.69 5.32
C MET A 204 -1.88 -14.29 3.90
N LYS A 205 -1.85 -12.97 3.66
CA LYS A 205 -2.14 -12.38 2.35
C LYS A 205 -0.83 -11.94 1.71
N VAL A 206 -0.54 -12.49 0.55
CA VAL A 206 0.62 -12.18 -0.27
C VAL A 206 0.17 -11.47 -1.53
N LYS A 207 0.87 -10.41 -1.91
CA LYS A 207 0.63 -9.67 -3.15
C LYS A 207 1.90 -9.62 -3.98
N VAL A 208 1.75 -9.77 -5.30
CA VAL A 208 2.82 -9.54 -6.27
C VAL A 208 2.70 -8.14 -6.85
N PHE A 209 3.82 -7.44 -6.97
CA PHE A 209 3.92 -6.11 -7.57
C PHE A 209 4.81 -6.19 -8.80
N ARG A 210 4.23 -5.91 -9.97
CA ARG A 210 4.93 -5.88 -11.26
C ARG A 210 5.62 -4.54 -11.45
N VAL A 211 6.92 -4.56 -11.73
CA VAL A 211 7.73 -3.36 -11.87
C VAL A 211 8.25 -3.24 -13.29
N GLU A 212 7.96 -2.11 -13.92
CA GLU A 212 8.39 -1.80 -15.28
C GLU A 212 9.10 -0.45 -15.31
N TYR A 213 10.20 -0.36 -16.06
CA TYR A 213 10.92 0.90 -16.30
C TYR A 213 10.76 1.32 -17.76
N LYS A 214 10.29 2.55 -17.99
CA LYS A 214 10.14 3.13 -19.33
C LYS A 214 10.97 4.40 -19.46
N LYS A 215 11.65 4.54 -20.60
CA LYS A 215 12.22 5.81 -21.01
C LYS A 215 11.15 6.64 -21.69
N GLU A 216 10.83 7.79 -21.12
CA GLU A 216 9.82 8.71 -21.63
C GLU A 216 10.38 10.11 -21.80
N THR A 217 10.11 10.72 -22.95
CA THR A 217 10.46 12.11 -23.21
C THR A 217 9.21 12.97 -23.04
N ARG A 218 9.30 14.01 -22.19
CA ARG A 218 8.22 14.95 -21.93
C ARG A 218 8.67 16.38 -22.26
N THR A 219 7.85 17.13 -22.99
CA THR A 219 8.11 18.54 -23.28
C THR A 219 7.69 19.41 -22.10
N GLU A 220 8.65 20.16 -21.56
CA GLU A 220 8.47 21.08 -20.44
C GLU A 220 8.71 22.53 -20.85
N LYS A 221 8.02 23.44 -20.16
CA LYS A 221 8.04 24.87 -20.46
C LYS A 221 9.18 25.58 -19.75
N ILE A 222 9.95 26.36 -20.51
CA ILE A 222 10.96 27.28 -19.96
C ILE A 222 10.34 28.67 -19.86
N LYS A 223 10.16 29.18 -18.64
CA LYS A 223 9.59 30.52 -18.43
C LYS A 223 10.54 31.60 -18.95
N PHE A 224 10.01 32.59 -19.67
CA PHE A 224 10.82 33.75 -20.07
C PHE A 224 11.15 34.65 -18.87
N LYS A 225 12.26 35.39 -18.99
CA LYS A 225 12.65 36.44 -18.04
C LYS A 225 12.20 37.81 -18.56
N THR A 226 12.01 38.78 -17.66
CA THR A 226 11.72 40.17 -18.04
C THR A 226 12.90 41.07 -17.65
N GLU A 227 13.43 41.81 -18.62
CA GLU A 227 14.48 42.81 -18.46
C GLU A 227 13.87 44.22 -18.57
N THR A 228 14.23 45.10 -17.63
CA THR A 228 13.73 46.49 -17.60
C THR A 228 14.82 47.48 -17.99
N LYS A 229 14.57 48.31 -19.01
CA LYS A 229 15.47 49.38 -19.46
C LYS A 229 14.91 50.75 -19.10
N LYS A 230 15.70 51.58 -18.41
CA LYS A 230 15.30 52.95 -18.06
C LYS A 230 15.44 53.89 -19.27
N ASP A 231 14.46 54.75 -19.51
CA ASP A 231 14.48 55.74 -20.59
C ASP A 231 14.24 57.15 -20.03
N LYS A 232 15.21 58.06 -20.19
CA LYS A 232 15.14 59.45 -19.70
C LYS A 232 14.22 60.35 -20.53
N LYS A 233 13.81 59.92 -21.73
CA LYS A 233 12.89 60.67 -22.60
C LYS A 233 11.43 60.31 -22.32
N LEU A 234 11.19 59.09 -21.87
CA LEU A 234 9.87 58.59 -21.50
C LEU A 234 9.48 59.07 -20.10
N SER A 235 8.24 59.55 -19.94
CA SER A 235 7.69 59.94 -18.63
C SER A 235 7.71 58.77 -17.66
N GLU A 236 8.05 59.03 -16.40
CA GLU A 236 8.06 58.07 -15.29
C GLU A 236 6.76 57.27 -15.12
N SER A 237 5.64 57.74 -15.66
CA SER A 237 4.34 57.05 -15.65
C SER A 237 4.15 56.06 -16.80
N LYS A 238 4.98 56.14 -17.86
CA LYS A 238 4.84 55.36 -19.09
C LYS A 238 5.77 54.15 -19.10
N ARG A 239 5.26 53.06 -19.67
CA ARG A 239 6.01 51.84 -19.97
C ARG A 239 5.77 51.44 -21.41
N GLU A 240 6.78 50.88 -22.04
CA GLU A 240 6.74 50.44 -23.43
C GLU A 240 7.39 49.06 -23.55
N VAL A 241 6.67 48.08 -24.09
CA VAL A 241 7.23 46.75 -24.33
C VAL A 241 7.97 46.79 -25.66
N LEU A 242 9.30 46.71 -25.62
CA LEU A 242 10.15 46.67 -26.81
C LEU A 242 10.19 45.28 -27.44
N THR A 243 10.20 44.25 -26.60
CA THR A 243 10.24 42.86 -27.05
C THR A 243 9.31 42.07 -26.17
N LYS A 244 8.30 41.44 -26.77
CA LYS A 244 7.34 40.62 -26.03
C LYS A 244 7.98 39.29 -25.63
N GLY A 245 7.89 38.93 -24.36
CA GLY A 245 8.41 37.66 -23.85
C GLY A 245 7.69 36.47 -24.46
N LYS A 246 8.44 35.40 -24.75
CA LYS A 246 7.88 34.11 -25.19
C LYS A 246 8.56 32.99 -24.43
N ASN A 247 7.76 32.11 -23.86
CA ASN A 247 8.29 30.93 -23.18
C ASN A 247 8.99 30.01 -24.19
N GLY A 248 10.08 29.42 -23.75
CA GLY A 248 10.77 28.35 -24.45
C GLY A 248 10.21 26.98 -24.09
N SER A 249 10.83 25.94 -24.63
CA SER A 249 10.55 24.55 -24.32
C SER A 249 11.84 23.74 -24.25
N LYS A 250 11.83 22.70 -23.42
CA LYS A 250 12.84 21.66 -23.40
C LYS A 250 12.17 20.30 -23.41
N ASP A 251 12.81 19.34 -24.04
CA ASP A 251 12.43 17.93 -23.94
C ASP A 251 13.28 17.30 -22.84
N VAL A 252 12.61 16.69 -21.87
CA VAL A 252 13.25 16.03 -20.72
C VAL A 252 12.98 14.55 -20.82
N THR A 253 14.04 13.74 -20.88
CA THR A 253 13.93 12.29 -20.90
C THR A 253 14.06 11.76 -19.47
N TYR A 254 13.05 11.01 -19.06
CA TYR A 254 12.94 10.38 -17.75
C TYR A 254 13.06 8.87 -17.85
N ASN A 255 13.68 8.24 -16.86
CA ASN A 255 13.46 6.84 -16.56
C ASN A 255 12.30 6.74 -15.56
N VAL A 256 11.14 6.28 -15.99
CA VAL A 256 9.91 6.24 -15.20
C VAL A 256 9.70 4.83 -14.67
N ARG A 257 9.57 4.69 -13.34
CA ARG A 257 9.24 3.44 -12.66
C ARG A 257 7.72 3.33 -12.53
N TYR A 258 7.18 2.25 -13.08
CA TYR A 258 5.79 1.86 -12.96
C TYR A 258 5.66 0.66 -12.03
N VAL A 259 4.68 0.71 -11.12
CA VAL A 259 4.29 -0.42 -10.27
C VAL A 259 2.84 -0.76 -10.56
N ASN A 260 2.56 -1.99 -10.99
CA ASN A 260 1.24 -2.44 -11.42
C ASN A 260 0.59 -1.46 -12.44
N GLY A 261 1.40 -0.94 -13.37
CA GLY A 261 0.97 0.00 -14.41
C GLY A 261 0.78 1.46 -13.96
N LYS A 262 1.06 1.81 -12.71
CA LYS A 262 0.97 3.19 -12.19
C LYS A 262 2.35 3.82 -12.02
N GLU A 263 2.54 5.04 -12.54
CA GLU A 263 3.78 5.82 -12.34
C GLU A 263 3.95 6.08 -10.85
N GLU A 264 5.07 5.60 -10.29
CA GLU A 264 5.39 5.75 -8.88
C GLU A 264 6.54 6.74 -8.67
N SER A 265 7.56 6.69 -9.53
CA SER A 265 8.69 7.60 -9.50
C SER A 265 9.30 7.79 -10.88
N LYS A 266 10.08 8.88 -11.04
CA LYS A 266 10.83 9.15 -12.26
C LYS A 266 12.17 9.80 -11.94
N GLU A 267 13.19 9.43 -12.70
CA GLU A 267 14.54 10.00 -12.62
C GLU A 267 14.86 10.73 -13.92
N LYS A 268 15.35 11.97 -13.83
CA LYS A 268 15.77 12.73 -15.01
C LYS A 268 17.09 12.17 -15.53
N LEU A 269 17.09 11.68 -16.77
CA LEU A 269 18.30 11.20 -17.45
C LEU A 269 18.99 12.31 -18.23
N SER A 270 18.22 13.08 -18.99
CA SER A 270 18.75 14.14 -19.87
C SER A 270 17.70 15.22 -20.13
N GLU A 271 18.16 16.39 -20.55
CA GLU A 271 17.30 17.45 -21.05
C GLU A 271 17.94 18.16 -22.24
N VAL A 272 17.13 18.54 -23.21
CA VAL A 272 17.55 19.27 -24.40
C VAL A 272 16.62 20.45 -24.60
N VAL A 273 17.16 21.67 -24.67
CA VAL A 273 16.36 22.86 -24.99
C VAL A 273 15.98 22.79 -26.48
N THR A 274 14.68 22.65 -26.75
CA THR A 274 14.15 22.60 -28.12
C THR A 274 13.80 23.99 -28.63
N LYS A 275 13.51 24.92 -27.72
CA LYS A 275 13.24 26.32 -28.04
C LYS A 275 13.68 27.22 -26.91
N GLU A 276 14.59 28.14 -27.21
CA GLU A 276 15.02 29.16 -26.25
C GLU A 276 13.86 30.09 -25.86
N ALA A 277 13.83 30.48 -24.58
CA ALA A 277 12.88 31.49 -24.13
C ALA A 277 13.32 32.88 -24.60
N VAL A 278 12.37 33.66 -25.13
CA VAL A 278 12.61 35.04 -25.55
C VAL A 278 12.38 35.95 -24.35
N THR A 279 13.44 36.63 -23.89
CA THR A 279 13.37 37.64 -22.83
C THR A 279 12.43 38.77 -23.21
N GLU A 280 11.52 39.13 -22.31
CA GLU A 280 10.69 40.31 -22.44
C GLU A 280 11.51 41.55 -22.10
N VAL A 281 11.53 42.55 -22.97
CA VAL A 281 12.24 43.82 -22.72
C VAL A 281 11.21 44.93 -22.58
N VAL A 282 11.18 45.54 -21.40
CA VAL A 282 10.26 46.65 -21.08
C VAL A 282 11.06 47.91 -20.81
N LYS A 283 10.79 48.96 -21.57
CA LYS A 283 11.24 50.32 -21.26
C LYS A 283 10.34 50.94 -20.20
N VAL A 284 10.96 51.53 -19.18
CA VAL A 284 10.28 52.31 -18.15
C VAL A 284 10.82 53.74 -18.18
N GLY A 285 9.93 54.72 -18.15
CA GLY A 285 10.34 56.12 -18.18
C GLY A 285 10.99 56.58 -16.88
N THR A 286 11.85 57.59 -17.01
CA THR A 286 12.54 58.28 -15.90
C THR A 286 12.49 59.80 -16.03
N LYS A 287 11.75 60.33 -17.02
CA LYS A 287 11.50 61.76 -17.15
C LYS A 287 10.43 62.19 -16.16
N LYS A 288 10.77 63.12 -15.26
CA LYS A 288 9.80 63.76 -14.36
C LYS A 288 8.86 64.66 -15.15
N ASP A 289 7.57 64.55 -14.90
CA ASP A 289 6.58 65.42 -15.53
C ASP A 289 6.61 66.81 -14.86
N ALA A 290 6.67 67.87 -15.69
CA ALA A 290 6.59 69.25 -15.22
C ALA A 290 5.17 69.57 -14.74
N VAL A 291 5.05 70.08 -13.51
CA VAL A 291 3.76 70.50 -12.95
C VAL A 291 3.46 71.91 -13.47
N LYS A 292 2.36 72.06 -14.23
CA LYS A 292 1.89 73.38 -14.67
C LYS A 292 1.26 74.11 -13.48
N SER A 293 1.70 75.35 -13.21
CA SER A 293 1.06 76.21 -12.20
C SER A 293 -0.39 76.55 -12.60
N ASN A 294 -1.27 76.65 -11.61
CA ASN A 294 -2.66 77.13 -11.77
C ASN A 294 -2.85 78.55 -11.19
N GLY A 295 -1.75 79.25 -10.85
CA GLY A 295 -1.79 80.60 -10.27
C GLY A 295 -2.15 80.66 -8.78
N VAL A 296 -2.52 79.55 -8.14
CA VAL A 296 -2.84 79.51 -6.70
C VAL A 296 -1.56 79.37 -5.88
N THR A 297 -1.22 80.40 -5.11
CA THR A 297 -0.01 80.42 -4.24
C THR A 297 -0.30 79.98 -2.81
N SER A 298 -1.54 80.17 -2.32
CA SER A 298 -1.98 79.74 -0.99
C SER A 298 -3.44 79.31 -0.97
N LYS A 299 -3.78 78.26 -0.21
CA LYS A 299 -5.16 77.77 -0.03
C LYS A 299 -5.28 76.91 1.23
N GLY A 300 -6.32 77.16 2.04
CA GLY A 300 -6.62 76.33 3.21
C GLY A 300 -5.51 76.28 4.26
N GLY A 301 -4.77 77.38 4.44
CA GLY A 301 -3.63 77.45 5.38
C GLY A 301 -2.31 76.89 4.85
N PHE A 302 -2.27 76.44 3.59
CA PHE A 302 -1.06 75.91 2.96
C PHE A 302 -0.55 76.82 1.85
N THR A 303 0.76 76.79 1.60
CA THR A 303 1.42 77.56 0.52
C THR A 303 2.17 76.64 -0.43
N VAL A 304 2.27 77.03 -1.70
CA VAL A 304 3.13 76.34 -2.67
C VAL A 304 4.59 76.52 -2.26
N GLY A 305 5.37 75.43 -2.33
CA GLY A 305 6.74 75.33 -1.83
C GLY A 305 6.84 74.89 -0.37
N GLN A 306 5.74 74.87 0.38
CA GLN A 306 5.73 74.43 1.77
C GLN A 306 6.16 72.96 1.88
N LYS A 307 7.10 72.71 2.78
CA LYS A 307 7.58 71.37 3.13
C LYS A 307 6.98 70.92 4.46
N ILE A 308 6.46 69.71 4.48
CA ILE A 308 5.76 69.13 5.62
C ILE A 308 6.35 67.75 5.90
N SER A 309 6.80 67.52 7.13
CA SER A 309 7.16 66.17 7.58
C SER A 309 5.90 65.32 7.73
N GLY A 310 5.91 64.14 7.14
CA GLY A 310 4.73 63.29 7.03
C GLY A 310 5.02 61.79 7.06
N ARG A 311 3.96 60.99 6.91
CA ARG A 311 4.03 59.54 6.74
C ARG A 311 3.16 59.11 5.56
N TYR A 312 3.65 58.16 4.80
CA TYR A 312 2.90 57.54 3.71
C TYR A 312 2.49 56.11 4.06
N THR A 313 1.32 55.71 3.57
CA THR A 313 0.89 54.31 3.44
C THR A 313 0.64 54.01 1.95
N HIS A 314 0.29 52.77 1.63
CA HIS A 314 -0.04 52.37 0.26
C HIS A 314 -1.41 51.69 0.20
N TYR A 315 -2.17 51.98 -0.86
CA TYR A 315 -3.44 51.33 -1.16
C TYR A 315 -3.52 50.93 -2.64
N CYS A 316 -4.40 49.98 -2.95
CA CYS A 316 -4.68 49.58 -4.34
C CYS A 316 -6.18 49.64 -4.63
N ALA A 317 -6.58 49.34 -5.87
CA ALA A 317 -7.97 49.46 -6.29
C ALA A 317 -8.86 48.28 -5.87
N CYS A 318 -8.35 47.31 -5.10
CA CYS A 318 -9.13 46.16 -4.63
C CYS A 318 -10.21 46.59 -3.63
N SER A 319 -11.24 45.77 -3.47
CA SER A 319 -12.33 46.01 -2.50
C SER A 319 -11.83 46.11 -1.06
N THR A 320 -10.77 45.38 -0.69
CA THR A 320 -10.16 45.44 0.65
C THR A 320 -9.54 46.81 0.96
N CYS A 321 -8.88 47.43 -0.02
CA CYS A 321 -8.22 48.73 0.17
C CYS A 321 -9.16 49.92 -0.09
N ASN A 322 -10.06 49.79 -1.06
CA ASN A 322 -10.89 50.91 -1.55
C ASN A 322 -12.38 50.77 -1.17
N GLY A 323 -12.75 49.75 -0.38
CA GLY A 323 -14.10 49.53 0.16
C GLY A 323 -15.18 49.09 -0.84
N SER A 324 -15.04 49.41 -2.14
CA SER A 324 -16.09 49.19 -3.15
C SER A 324 -15.64 48.44 -4.41
N GLY A 325 -14.33 48.25 -4.61
CA GLY A 325 -13.75 47.62 -5.82
C GLY A 325 -14.00 48.37 -7.14
N SER A 326 -14.83 49.42 -7.14
CA SER A 326 -15.21 50.23 -8.30
C SER A 326 -14.04 51.04 -8.88
N GLY A 327 -13.07 51.36 -8.00
CA GLY A 327 -11.90 52.17 -8.34
C GLY A 327 -12.24 53.65 -8.56
N VAL A 328 -13.42 54.13 -8.18
CA VAL A 328 -13.79 55.54 -8.36
C VAL A 328 -13.32 56.34 -7.14
N THR A 329 -12.40 57.28 -7.36
CA THR A 329 -11.86 58.19 -6.32
C THR A 329 -12.80 59.34 -6.04
N SER A 330 -12.62 60.05 -4.92
CA SER A 330 -13.43 61.23 -4.56
C SER A 330 -13.42 62.35 -5.62
N SER A 331 -12.37 62.45 -6.45
CA SER A 331 -12.35 63.40 -7.58
C SER A 331 -13.06 62.89 -8.85
N GLY A 332 -13.69 61.71 -8.81
CA GLY A 332 -14.30 61.04 -9.95
C GLY A 332 -13.31 60.31 -10.88
N ARG A 333 -12.00 60.31 -10.58
CA ARG A 333 -11.01 59.57 -11.39
C ARG A 333 -11.10 58.08 -11.11
N ARG A 334 -10.97 57.26 -12.16
CA ARG A 334 -10.96 55.80 -12.04
C ARG A 334 -9.54 55.25 -11.93
N ILE A 335 -9.25 54.56 -10.84
CA ILE A 335 -8.02 53.79 -10.60
C ILE A 335 -8.29 52.29 -10.79
N ARG A 336 -7.29 51.53 -11.24
CA ARG A 336 -7.36 50.07 -11.41
C ARG A 336 -5.98 49.43 -11.23
N ASN A 337 -5.95 48.22 -10.69
CA ASN A 337 -4.72 47.45 -10.64
C ASN A 337 -4.24 47.14 -12.07
N GLY A 338 -2.94 47.21 -12.31
CA GLY A 338 -2.32 47.08 -13.63
C GLY A 338 -2.36 48.34 -14.49
N MET A 339 -2.90 49.48 -14.01
CA MET A 339 -2.79 50.74 -14.78
C MET A 339 -1.36 51.29 -14.79
N SER A 340 -0.99 51.96 -15.87
CA SER A 340 0.26 52.73 -15.95
C SER A 340 0.31 53.75 -14.81
N ASN A 341 1.41 53.76 -14.04
CA ASN A 341 1.52 54.41 -12.73
C ASN A 341 1.06 55.88 -12.76
N PRO A 342 -0.17 56.17 -12.33
CA PRO A 342 -0.68 57.51 -12.33
C PRO A 342 -0.40 58.04 -10.93
N TYR A 343 0.71 58.74 -10.75
CA TYR A 343 1.14 59.24 -9.44
C TYR A 343 0.01 59.95 -8.69
N TYR A 344 -0.74 59.20 -7.89
CA TYR A 344 -2.00 59.57 -7.26
C TYR A 344 -1.92 59.21 -5.77
N ILE A 345 -2.53 60.06 -4.96
CA ILE A 345 -2.66 59.83 -3.53
C ILE A 345 -4.08 60.11 -3.04
N ALA A 346 -4.42 59.48 -1.92
CA ALA A 346 -5.50 59.90 -1.05
C ALA A 346 -4.95 60.77 0.09
N CYS A 347 -5.61 61.90 0.36
CA CYS A 347 -5.39 62.67 1.59
C CYS A 347 -6.60 63.57 1.87
N ASN A 348 -6.85 63.88 3.14
CA ASN A 348 -8.03 64.66 3.53
C ASN A 348 -7.70 66.09 4.01
N TRP A 349 -6.42 66.47 4.05
CA TRP A 349 -5.98 67.79 4.53
C TRP A 349 -5.53 68.76 3.42
N LEU A 350 -5.31 68.30 2.18
CA LEU A 350 -5.10 69.17 1.02
C LEU A 350 -6.34 69.26 0.12
N PRO A 351 -6.52 70.35 -0.63
CA PRO A 351 -7.54 70.41 -1.68
C PRO A 351 -7.35 69.29 -2.73
N LEU A 352 -8.45 68.70 -3.22
CA LEU A 352 -8.37 67.81 -4.40
C LEU A 352 -7.72 68.55 -5.57
N GLY A 353 -6.94 67.83 -6.38
CA GLY A 353 -6.18 68.37 -7.50
C GLY A 353 -4.80 68.91 -7.15
N SER A 354 -4.53 69.15 -5.86
CA SER A 354 -3.20 69.57 -5.40
C SER A 354 -2.15 68.55 -5.83
N VAL A 355 -0.96 69.03 -6.14
CA VAL A 355 0.18 68.18 -6.49
C VAL A 355 1.22 68.34 -5.40
N ILE A 356 1.71 67.22 -4.89
CA ILE A 356 2.78 67.17 -3.90
C ILE A 356 3.98 66.41 -4.46
N LYS A 357 5.19 66.79 -4.06
CA LYS A 357 6.41 66.05 -4.35
C LYS A 357 6.81 65.24 -3.12
N VAL A 358 6.92 63.93 -3.29
CA VAL A 358 7.33 62.97 -2.27
C VAL A 358 8.38 62.05 -2.87
N LYS A 359 9.53 61.92 -2.20
CA LYS A 359 10.66 61.09 -2.66
C LYS A 359 11.04 61.34 -4.13
N GLY A 360 10.93 62.59 -4.58
CA GLY A 360 11.29 63.00 -5.94
C GLY A 360 10.21 62.79 -7.00
N HIS A 361 9.04 62.23 -6.68
CA HIS A 361 7.90 62.05 -7.58
C HIS A 361 6.76 63.01 -7.25
N ASN A 362 6.05 63.48 -8.28
CA ASN A 362 4.91 64.36 -8.14
C ASN A 362 3.60 63.57 -8.10
N TYR A 363 2.88 63.59 -6.98
CA TYR A 363 1.60 62.92 -6.80
C TYR A 363 0.44 63.91 -6.81
N THR A 364 -0.65 63.56 -7.48
CA THR A 364 -1.89 64.35 -7.47
C THR A 364 -2.85 63.82 -6.41
N VAL A 365 -3.41 64.72 -5.61
CA VAL A 365 -4.49 64.43 -4.67
C VAL A 365 -5.77 64.19 -5.44
N VAL A 366 -6.23 62.95 -5.51
CA VAL A 366 -7.44 62.56 -6.26
C VAL A 366 -8.50 61.95 -5.35
N ASP A 367 -8.13 61.60 -4.13
CA ASP A 367 -9.02 60.92 -3.19
C ASP A 367 -8.88 61.45 -1.77
N ARG A 368 -9.88 61.16 -0.92
CA ARG A 368 -9.89 61.53 0.50
C ARG A 368 -9.45 60.40 1.41
N GLY A 369 -9.70 59.15 0.99
CA GLY A 369 -9.46 57.95 1.79
C GLY A 369 -10.24 57.96 3.12
N GLY A 370 -9.79 57.14 4.08
CA GLY A 370 -10.45 57.04 5.39
C GLY A 370 -10.13 58.20 6.34
N SER A 371 -10.86 58.28 7.46
CA SER A 371 -10.70 59.31 8.50
C SER A 371 -9.27 59.42 9.06
N GLY A 372 -8.48 58.34 9.00
CA GLY A 372 -7.06 58.31 9.38
C GLY A 372 -6.13 59.21 8.55
N LEU A 373 -6.61 59.76 7.43
CA LEU A 373 -5.87 60.68 6.54
C LEU A 373 -6.21 62.17 6.75
N SER A 374 -7.01 62.51 7.76
CA SER A 374 -7.35 63.91 8.09
C SER A 374 -6.22 64.68 8.78
N ARG A 375 -5.25 63.98 9.37
CA ARG A 375 -4.10 64.62 10.01
C ARG A 375 -3.10 65.13 8.96
N THR A 376 -2.72 66.39 9.06
CA THR A 376 -1.67 67.01 8.21
C THR A 376 -0.42 66.14 8.16
N GLY A 377 0.09 65.91 6.95
CA GLY A 377 1.25 65.05 6.70
C GLY A 377 0.92 63.55 6.56
N ARG A 378 -0.34 63.11 6.63
CA ARG A 378 -0.73 61.72 6.30
C ARG A 378 -1.21 61.64 4.85
N ILE A 379 -0.59 60.76 4.07
CA ILE A 379 -0.96 60.47 2.69
C ILE A 379 -1.03 58.97 2.46
N ASP A 380 -1.85 58.55 1.50
CA ASP A 380 -1.93 57.16 1.06
C ASP A 380 -1.62 57.08 -0.44
N ILE A 381 -0.61 56.32 -0.83
CA ILE A 381 -0.11 56.27 -2.21
C ILE A 381 -0.81 55.14 -2.95
N PHE A 382 -1.44 55.48 -4.08
CA PHE A 382 -2.04 54.48 -4.94
C PHE A 382 -0.95 53.61 -5.60
N THR A 383 -1.10 52.29 -5.50
CA THR A 383 -0.14 51.28 -5.97
C THR A 383 -0.80 50.38 -7.02
N PRO A 384 -0.57 50.64 -8.32
CA PRO A 384 -1.23 49.90 -9.39
C PRO A 384 -0.79 48.44 -9.47
N GLU A 385 0.37 48.06 -8.92
CA GLU A 385 0.85 46.67 -8.90
C GLU A 385 -0.02 45.75 -8.02
N GLY A 386 -0.98 46.30 -7.28
CA GLY A 386 -1.98 45.54 -6.53
C GLY A 386 -1.59 45.25 -5.09
N HIS A 387 -2.45 44.49 -4.41
CA HIS A 387 -2.47 44.34 -2.96
C HIS A 387 -1.15 43.85 -2.36
N SER A 388 -0.54 42.83 -2.97
CA SER A 388 0.76 42.30 -2.53
C SER A 388 1.89 43.32 -2.64
N ALA A 389 1.82 44.26 -3.59
CA ALA A 389 2.80 45.33 -3.72
C ALA A 389 2.62 46.40 -2.64
N CYS A 390 1.38 46.73 -2.24
CA CYS A 390 1.13 47.63 -1.12
C CYS A 390 1.83 47.16 0.16
N TYR A 391 1.70 45.87 0.49
CA TYR A 391 2.40 45.30 1.66
C TYR A 391 3.92 45.34 1.52
N ARG A 392 4.44 45.04 0.32
CA ARG A 392 5.89 45.08 0.06
C ARG A 392 6.47 46.50 0.17
N TYR A 393 5.74 47.53 -0.26
CA TYR A 393 6.18 48.92 -0.15
C TYR A 393 5.95 49.51 1.25
N GLY A 394 4.99 48.97 2.00
CA GLY A 394 4.81 49.21 3.43
C GLY A 394 4.40 50.65 3.77
N THR A 395 4.87 51.15 4.91
CA THR A 395 4.63 52.53 5.36
C THR A 395 5.96 53.14 5.79
N GLY A 396 6.09 54.47 5.71
CA GLY A 396 7.32 55.15 6.09
C GLY A 396 7.13 56.64 6.35
N SER A 397 8.19 57.29 6.83
CA SER A 397 8.28 58.75 6.89
C SER A 397 8.59 59.34 5.51
N CYS A 398 8.19 60.60 5.31
CA CYS A 398 8.49 61.35 4.10
C CYS A 398 8.52 62.87 4.37
N GLU A 399 9.20 63.60 3.49
CA GLU A 399 8.99 65.03 3.30
C GLU A 399 7.99 65.22 2.15
N ILE A 400 6.97 66.05 2.38
CA ILE A 400 5.93 66.40 1.43
C ILE A 400 6.14 67.86 1.05
N GLU A 401 6.54 68.12 -0.18
CA GLU A 401 6.62 69.49 -0.73
C GLU A 401 5.35 69.77 -1.55
N ILE A 402 4.61 70.82 -1.21
CA ILE A 402 3.43 71.22 -1.98
C ILE A 402 3.89 71.92 -3.25
N VAL A 403 3.63 71.35 -4.43
CA VAL A 403 4.07 71.92 -5.72
C VAL A 403 2.93 72.60 -6.49
N ARG A 404 1.67 72.32 -6.13
CA ARG A 404 0.49 73.01 -6.64
C ARG A 404 -0.70 72.81 -5.70
N LEU A 405 -1.53 73.83 -5.52
CA LEU A 405 -2.72 73.78 -4.67
C LEU A 405 -4.00 73.80 -5.49
N GLY A 406 -4.80 72.72 -5.38
CA GLY A 406 -6.04 72.57 -6.14
C GLY A 406 -5.83 72.25 -7.62
N TRP A 407 -6.94 72.17 -8.36
CA TRP A 407 -6.98 71.93 -9.81
C TRP A 407 -6.49 73.10 -10.65
#